data_AF-F3C2W9-F1
#
_entry.id   AF-F3C2W9-F1
#
_cell.length_a   1.000
_cell.length_b   1.000
_cell.length_c   1.000
_cell.angle_alpha   90.00
_cell.angle_beta   90.00
_cell.angle_gamma   90.00
#
_symmetry.space_group_name_H-M   'P 1'
#
loop_
_entity.id
_entity.type
_entity.pdbx_description
1 polymer ?
#
loop_
_entity_poly.entity_id
_entity_poly.type
_entity_poly.pdbx_seq_one_letter_code
_entity_poly.pdbx_strand_id
1 'polypeptide(L)'
;ADMAAGAQDQVALRVTLTFSIKEALFKALYPIVQKRFYFEDAQLLEWYADGSARLRLLIDLSSEWHAGKELDGQFSVLGDHLLSLVAVEG
;
A
#
# COMPACT_ATOMS: atom_id res chain seq x y z
N ALA A 1 0.32 10.84 17.88
CA ALA A 1 1.68 11.14 18.38
C ALA A 1 2.60 11.00 17.19
N ASP A 2 3.36 12.03 16.89
CA ASP A 2 3.49 12.55 15.53
C ASP A 2 4.70 11.96 14.80
N MET A 3 4.51 10.88 14.02
CA MET A 3 5.53 10.34 13.11
C MET A 3 5.83 11.27 11.91
N ALA A 4 5.39 12.54 11.92
CA ALA A 4 5.60 13.48 10.82
C ALA A 4 5.94 14.91 11.27
N ALA A 5 6.44 15.09 12.50
CA ALA A 5 6.71 16.43 13.06
C ALA A 5 7.87 17.17 12.35
N GLY A 6 8.81 16.46 11.71
CA GLY A 6 9.92 17.03 10.94
C GLY A 6 10.15 16.38 9.56
N ALA A 7 11.06 16.96 8.76
CA ALA A 7 11.39 16.44 7.42
C ALA A 7 11.92 15.00 7.43
N GLN A 8 12.70 14.63 8.47
CA GLN A 8 13.17 13.25 8.66
C GLN A 8 12.01 12.30 8.99
N ASP A 9 11.08 12.75 9.82
CA ASP A 9 9.89 11.97 10.19
C ASP A 9 9.00 11.74 8.97
N GLN A 10 8.84 12.73 8.09
CA GLN A 10 8.12 12.55 6.83
C GLN A 10 8.78 11.53 5.90
N VAL A 11 10.11 11.49 5.84
CA VAL A 11 10.85 10.46 5.08
C VAL A 11 10.63 9.09 5.71
N ALA A 12 10.75 8.98 7.04
CA ALA A 12 10.53 7.73 7.77
C ALA A 12 9.09 7.23 7.56
N LEU A 13 8.09 8.10 7.69
CA LEU A 13 6.69 7.79 7.43
C LEU A 13 6.50 7.29 6.00
N ARG A 14 7.05 7.97 5.00
CA ARG A 14 6.91 7.58 3.60
C ARG A 14 7.50 6.21 3.31
N VAL A 15 8.69 5.91 3.86
CA VAL A 15 9.34 4.60 3.71
C VAL A 15 8.51 3.51 4.38
N THR A 16 8.11 3.72 5.63
CA THR A 16 7.29 2.77 6.40
C THR A 16 5.93 2.52 5.76
N LEU A 17 5.25 3.58 5.32
CA LEU A 17 3.98 3.49 4.58
C LEU A 17 4.15 2.66 3.31
N THR A 18 5.17 2.94 2.51
CA THR A 18 5.40 2.23 1.25
C THR A 18 5.57 0.73 1.46
N PHE A 19 6.31 0.32 2.48
CA PHE A 19 6.45 -1.09 2.85
C PHE A 19 5.13 -1.68 3.34
N SER A 20 4.54 -1.06 4.36
CA SER A 20 3.33 -1.55 5.03
C SER A 20 2.15 -1.73 4.07
N ILE A 21 1.90 -0.77 3.19
CA ILE A 21 0.75 -0.82 2.28
C ILE A 21 0.96 -1.80 1.11
N LYS A 22 2.21 -2.00 0.66
CA LYS A 22 2.53 -3.05 -0.32
C LYS A 22 2.39 -4.45 0.27
N GLU A 23 2.76 -4.64 1.54
CA GLU A 23 2.49 -5.89 2.25
C GLU A 23 0.98 -6.13 2.43
N ALA A 24 0.20 -5.09 2.73
CA ALA A 24 -1.26 -5.18 2.81
C ALA A 24 -1.87 -5.59 1.46
N LEU A 25 -1.41 -4.98 0.36
CA LEU A 25 -1.81 -5.37 -1.00
C LEU A 25 -1.51 -6.85 -1.29
N PHE A 26 -0.32 -7.32 -0.96
CA PHE A 26 0.04 -8.73 -1.12
C PHE A 26 -0.89 -9.65 -0.32
N LYS A 27 -1.13 -9.33 0.96
CA LYS A 27 -2.03 -10.10 1.83
C LYS A 27 -3.47 -10.13 1.32
N ALA A 28 -3.94 -9.02 0.74
CA ALA A 28 -5.28 -8.91 0.17
C ALA A 28 -5.44 -9.72 -1.12
N LEU A 29 -4.45 -9.64 -2.04
CA LEU A 29 -4.57 -10.26 -3.36
C LEU A 29 -4.11 -11.71 -3.41
N TYR A 30 -3.10 -12.12 -2.63
CA TYR A 30 -2.54 -13.47 -2.71
C TYR A 30 -3.60 -14.58 -2.54
N PRO A 31 -4.56 -14.49 -1.59
CA PRO A 31 -5.63 -15.49 -1.47
C PRO A 31 -6.50 -15.63 -2.72
N ILE A 32 -6.69 -14.54 -3.48
CA ILE A 32 -7.56 -14.48 -4.67
C ILE A 32 -6.80 -14.96 -5.91
N VAL A 33 -5.59 -14.42 -6.15
CA VAL A 33 -4.84 -14.67 -7.39
C VAL A 33 -3.94 -15.90 -7.31
N GLN A 34 -3.59 -16.37 -6.10
CA GLN A 34 -2.71 -17.52 -5.84
C GLN A 34 -1.36 -17.46 -6.59
N LYS A 35 -0.89 -16.25 -6.89
CA LYS A 35 0.39 -15.97 -7.54
C LYS A 35 1.22 -15.07 -6.65
N ARG A 36 2.51 -15.38 -6.55
CA ARG A 36 3.47 -14.54 -5.86
C ARG A 36 3.81 -13.33 -6.72
N PHE A 37 3.93 -12.19 -6.06
CA PHE A 37 4.44 -10.93 -6.58
C PHE A 37 5.14 -10.19 -5.46
N TYR A 38 6.02 -9.27 -5.81
CA TYR A 38 6.99 -8.66 -4.90
C TYR A 38 6.87 -7.13 -4.89
N PHE A 39 7.77 -6.46 -4.17
CA PHE A 39 7.68 -5.02 -3.94
C PHE A 39 7.79 -4.20 -5.23
N GLU A 40 8.57 -4.64 -6.19
CA GLU A 40 8.74 -4.03 -7.51
C GLU A 40 7.52 -4.18 -8.42
N ASP A 41 6.61 -5.09 -8.11
CA ASP A 41 5.42 -5.40 -8.92
C ASP A 41 4.22 -4.50 -8.60
N ALA A 42 4.38 -3.58 -7.65
CA ALA A 42 3.37 -2.60 -7.29
C ALA A 42 4.00 -1.23 -7.01
N GLN A 43 3.26 -0.15 -7.26
CA GLN A 43 3.68 1.22 -7.01
C GLN A 43 2.69 1.93 -6.08
N LEU A 44 3.19 2.65 -5.08
CA LEU A 44 2.40 3.66 -4.36
C LEU A 44 2.46 4.95 -5.20
N LEU A 45 1.33 5.34 -5.79
CA LEU A 45 1.22 6.52 -6.65
C LEU A 45 1.13 7.80 -5.81
N GLU A 46 0.16 7.81 -4.90
CA GLU A 46 -0.23 8.98 -4.11
C GLU A 46 -0.57 8.54 -2.69
N TRP A 47 -0.36 9.44 -1.74
CA TRP A 47 -0.83 9.31 -0.36
C TRP A 47 -1.05 10.69 0.22
N TYR A 48 -1.98 10.78 1.16
CA TYR A 48 -2.39 12.05 1.75
C TYR A 48 -2.44 11.96 3.27
N ALA A 49 -2.32 13.11 3.92
CA ALA A 49 -2.33 13.19 5.39
C ALA A 49 -3.67 12.77 6.03
N ASP A 50 -4.75 12.69 5.24
CA ASP A 50 -6.05 12.17 5.69
C ASP A 50 -6.09 10.63 5.80
N GLY A 51 -4.99 9.95 5.46
CA GLY A 51 -4.88 8.50 5.51
C GLY A 51 -5.23 7.80 4.20
N SER A 52 -5.57 8.51 3.13
CA SER A 52 -5.81 7.89 1.83
C SER A 52 -4.52 7.62 1.06
N ALA A 53 -4.51 6.54 0.26
CA ALA A 53 -3.41 6.14 -0.59
C ALA A 53 -3.90 5.46 -1.87
N ARG A 54 -3.12 5.54 -2.95
CA ARG A 54 -3.45 4.89 -4.24
C ARG A 54 -2.30 4.01 -4.71
N LEU A 55 -2.58 2.76 -5.00
CA LEU A 55 -1.61 1.80 -5.51
C LEU A 55 -1.89 1.46 -6.98
N ARG A 56 -0.87 0.98 -7.68
CA ARG A 56 -0.96 0.43 -9.03
C ARG A 56 -0.19 -0.88 -9.15
N LEU A 57 -0.79 -1.90 -9.76
CA LEU A 57 -0.09 -3.12 -10.15
C LEU A 57 0.77 -2.87 -11.41
N LEU A 58 1.96 -3.44 -11.45
CA LEU A 58 2.90 -3.30 -12.57
C LEU A 58 3.03 -4.59 -13.40
N ILE A 59 2.33 -5.66 -13.00
CA ILE A 59 2.33 -6.95 -13.67
C ILE A 59 0.92 -7.52 -13.78
N ASP A 60 0.76 -8.51 -14.66
CA ASP A 60 -0.48 -9.26 -14.80
C ASP A 60 -0.54 -10.45 -13.84
N LEU A 61 -1.46 -10.38 -12.86
CA LEU A 61 -1.76 -11.49 -11.94
C LEU A 61 -2.96 -12.30 -12.42
N SER A 62 -3.97 -11.65 -12.99
CA SER A 62 -5.16 -12.27 -13.62
C SER A 62 -5.80 -11.30 -14.61
N SER A 63 -6.93 -11.68 -15.21
CA SER A 63 -7.72 -10.76 -16.07
C SER A 63 -8.30 -9.57 -15.30
N GLU A 64 -8.60 -9.73 -14.01
CA GLU A 64 -9.12 -8.65 -13.16
C GLU A 64 -8.00 -7.83 -12.52
N TRP A 65 -6.94 -8.53 -12.11
CA TRP A 65 -5.78 -7.99 -11.42
C TRP A 65 -4.61 -7.93 -12.41
N HIS A 66 -4.63 -6.93 -13.28
CA HIS A 66 -3.68 -6.77 -14.39
C HIS A 66 -2.76 -5.56 -14.18
N ALA A 67 -1.69 -5.46 -14.98
CA ALA A 67 -0.80 -4.31 -14.99
C ALA A 67 -1.60 -3.03 -15.29
N GLY A 68 -1.29 -1.96 -14.57
CA GLY A 68 -2.02 -0.71 -14.64
C GLY A 68 -3.30 -0.66 -13.81
N LYS A 69 -3.79 -1.78 -13.25
CA LYS A 69 -4.93 -1.78 -12.33
C LYS A 69 -4.56 -0.97 -11.08
N GLU A 70 -5.44 -0.05 -10.72
CA GLU A 70 -5.27 0.81 -9.56
C GLU A 70 -6.22 0.39 -8.44
N LEU A 71 -5.75 0.56 -7.21
CA LEU A 71 -6.47 0.19 -5.99
C LEU A 71 -6.37 1.30 -4.98
N ASP A 72 -7.47 1.55 -4.29
CA ASP A 72 -7.48 2.43 -3.13
C ASP A 72 -6.93 1.68 -1.91
N GLY A 73 -6.16 2.41 -1.11
CA GLY A 73 -5.65 1.97 0.17
C GLY A 73 -5.89 3.04 1.23
N GLN A 74 -5.85 2.61 2.48
CA GLN A 74 -5.95 3.49 3.63
C GLN A 74 -4.81 3.20 4.59
N PHE A 75 -4.39 4.21 5.34
CA PHE A 75 -3.43 4.06 6.42
C PHE A 75 -3.76 4.97 7.59
N SER A 76 -3.28 4.61 8.77
CA SER A 76 -3.37 5.44 9.96
C SER A 76 -2.15 5.24 10.85
N VAL A 77 -1.77 6.30 11.59
CA VAL A 77 -0.69 6.26 12.58
C VAL A 77 -1.31 6.18 13.97
N LEU A 78 -1.08 5.08 14.67
CA LEU A 78 -1.54 4.85 16.03
C LEU A 78 -0.33 4.72 16.95
N GLY A 79 -0.03 5.79 17.69
CA GLY A 79 1.21 5.86 18.48
C GLY A 79 2.45 5.84 17.57
N ASP A 80 3.29 4.84 17.75
CA ASP A 80 4.49 4.52 16.97
C ASP A 80 4.24 3.49 15.85
N HIS A 81 2.99 3.04 15.67
CA HIS A 81 2.62 2.03 14.68
C HIS A 81 1.94 2.66 13.46
N LEU A 82 2.25 2.12 12.28
CA LEU A 82 1.53 2.41 11.04
C LEU A 82 0.67 1.20 10.65
N LEU A 83 -0.64 1.43 10.55
CA LEU A 83 -1.61 0.44 10.08
C LEU A 83 -1.97 0.77 8.64
N SER A 84 -1.94 -0.23 7.76
CA SER A 84 -2.34 -0.11 6.35
C SER A 84 -3.47 -1.09 6.03
N LEU A 85 -4.39 -0.67 5.18
CA LEU A 85 -5.53 -1.44 4.70
C LEU A 85 -5.61 -1.33 3.18
N VAL A 86 -5.79 -2.46 2.52
CA VAL A 86 -6.18 -2.56 1.12
C VAL A 86 -7.39 -3.48 1.08
N ALA A 87 -8.55 -2.93 0.72
CA ALA A 87 -9.79 -3.70 0.58
C ALA A 87 -9.98 -4.07 -0.90
N VAL A 88 -10.30 -5.34 -1.14
CA VAL A 88 -10.58 -5.87 -2.47
C VAL A 88 -11.88 -6.65 -2.39
N GLU A 89 -12.72 -6.49 -3.41
CA GLU A 89 -13.86 -7.38 -3.61
C GLU A 89 -13.34 -8.71 -4.18
N GLY A 90 -13.93 -9.82 -3.73
CA GLY A 90 -13.53 -11.17 -4.11
C GLY A 90 -14.54 -11.85 -5.01
#